data_AF-A0A1Y1HZD9-F1
#
_entry.id   AF-A0A1Y1HZD9-F1
#
_cell.length_a   1.000
_cell.length_b   1.000
_cell.length_c   1.000
_cell.angle_alpha   90.00
_cell.angle_beta   90.00
_cell.angle_gamma   90.00
#
_symmetry.space_group_name_H-M   'P 1'
#
loop_
_entity.id
_entity.type
_entity.pdbx_description
1 polymer ?
#
loop_
_entity_poly.entity_id
_entity_poly.type
_entity_poly.pdbx_seq_one_letter_code
_entity_poly.pdbx_strand_id
1 'polypeptide(L)'
;MRDEEGLLPAVQSLFEDENIKHICENVNVYAAVRHGVIDLILSLTLAKDSQEWMIDKGFLTLLASICATDRYDMEEIPATMSCATVLWRLCDSPTLSRKIKEAGELSSILEPYSRLLNSKLRGVWDVFQETMRRRSGKASKVKAASVREIWKYNASKFIGIAAVCSWEGCSEGLDLSLAAFGLDLEGLKKIKKLSRCGRCGMAYYCSKDHQKLHWVTHKKDCFDATAN
;
A
#
# COMPACT_ATOMS: atom_id res chain seq x y z
N MET A 1 3.63 24.63 4.22
CA MET A 1 2.46 23.74 4.20
C MET A 1 1.39 24.39 5.07
N ARG A 2 0.21 24.66 4.52
CA ARG A 2 -0.94 25.17 5.29
C ARG A 2 -1.73 23.98 5.81
N ASP A 3 -2.15 24.04 7.07
CA ASP A 3 -2.99 23.11 7.83
C ASP A 3 -3.52 21.86 7.10
N GLU A 4 -2.68 20.85 6.99
CA GLU A 4 -3.11 19.47 6.71
C GLU A 4 -3.78 18.81 7.94
N GLU A 5 -3.90 19.53 9.05
CA GLU A 5 -4.44 19.03 10.31
C GLU A 5 -5.92 18.59 10.22
N GLY A 6 -6.67 19.08 9.23
CA GLY A 6 -8.09 18.77 9.10
C GLY A 6 -8.44 17.53 8.27
N LEU A 7 -7.60 17.09 7.34
CA LEU A 7 -7.98 16.05 6.38
C LEU A 7 -8.12 14.69 7.04
N LEU A 8 -7.17 14.29 7.88
CA LEU A 8 -7.21 12.97 8.49
C LEU A 8 -8.35 12.82 9.52
N PRO A 9 -8.58 13.77 10.45
CA PRO A 9 -9.74 13.68 11.33
C PRO A 9 -11.05 13.57 10.56
N ALA A 10 -11.19 14.29 9.44
CA ALA A 10 -12.36 14.17 8.58
C ALA A 10 -12.47 12.76 7.98
N VAL A 11 -11.39 12.20 7.42
CA VAL A 11 -11.39 10.83 6.88
C VAL A 11 -11.64 9.79 7.98
N GLN A 12 -11.03 9.92 9.16
CA GLN A 12 -11.26 9.02 10.31
C GLN A 12 -12.72 9.09 10.76
N SER A 13 -13.32 10.28 10.83
CA SER A 13 -14.72 10.46 11.21
C SER A 13 -15.69 9.73 10.28
N LEU A 14 -15.36 9.59 8.98
CA LEU A 14 -16.17 8.78 8.04
C LEU A 14 -16.25 7.31 8.44
N PHE A 15 -15.25 6.81 9.18
CA PHE A 15 -15.18 5.42 9.64
C PHE A 15 -15.49 5.25 11.13
N GLU A 16 -16.00 6.29 11.79
CA GLU A 16 -16.60 6.14 13.13
C GLU A 16 -17.98 5.49 13.03
N ASP A 17 -18.34 4.68 14.03
CA ASP A 17 -19.51 3.79 14.00
C ASP A 17 -20.83 4.51 13.65
N GLU A 18 -21.01 5.77 14.07
CA GLU A 18 -22.23 6.53 13.79
C GLU A 18 -22.32 7.00 12.33
N ASN A 19 -21.21 7.45 11.74
CA ASN A 19 -21.19 7.89 10.34
C ASN A 19 -21.21 6.69 9.38
N ILE A 20 -20.53 5.60 9.73
CA ILE A 20 -20.58 4.34 8.98
C ILE A 20 -22.02 3.86 8.87
N LYS A 21 -22.81 3.87 9.96
CA LYS A 21 -24.22 3.41 9.93
C LYS A 21 -25.05 4.15 8.87
N HIS A 22 -24.87 5.47 8.74
CA HIS A 22 -25.57 6.27 7.74
C HIS A 22 -25.12 5.96 6.31
N ILE A 23 -23.80 5.80 6.08
CA ILE A 23 -23.28 5.41 4.75
C ILE A 23 -23.71 3.96 4.40
N CYS A 24 -23.86 3.10 5.40
CA CYS A 24 -24.26 1.70 5.25
C CYS A 24 -25.69 1.49 4.74
N GLU A 25 -26.55 2.51 4.72
CA GLU A 25 -27.88 2.41 4.09
C GLU A 25 -27.77 2.12 2.58
N ASN A 26 -26.65 2.50 1.95
CA ASN A 26 -26.34 2.16 0.57
C ASN A 26 -25.01 1.40 0.47
N VAL A 27 -25.10 0.07 0.37
CA VAL A 27 -23.95 -0.85 0.30
C VAL A 27 -22.95 -0.45 -0.80
N ASN A 28 -23.43 0.03 -1.95
CA ASN A 28 -22.54 0.40 -3.07
C ASN A 28 -21.74 1.67 -2.76
N VAL A 29 -22.38 2.68 -2.14
CA VAL A 29 -21.70 3.91 -1.73
C VAL A 29 -20.66 3.59 -0.65
N TYR A 30 -21.03 2.76 0.33
CA TYR A 30 -20.11 2.30 1.36
C TYR A 30 -18.87 1.61 0.78
N ALA A 31 -19.07 0.65 -0.12
CA ALA A 31 -17.98 -0.05 -0.79
C ALA A 31 -17.08 0.90 -1.60
N ALA A 32 -17.68 1.85 -2.33
CA ALA A 32 -16.93 2.84 -3.11
C ALA A 32 -16.07 3.77 -2.22
N VAL A 33 -16.63 4.28 -1.11
CA VAL A 33 -15.89 5.12 -0.15
C VAL A 33 -14.77 4.32 0.50
N ARG A 34 -15.05 3.10 0.95
CA ARG A 34 -14.06 2.19 1.53
C ARG A 34 -12.90 1.94 0.55
N HIS A 35 -13.19 1.63 -0.70
CA HIS A 35 -12.15 1.43 -1.72
C HIS A 35 -11.37 2.71 -2.02
N GLY A 36 -12.02 3.86 -2.20
CA GLY A 36 -11.34 5.12 -2.45
C GLY A 36 -10.37 5.51 -1.32
N VAL A 37 -10.76 5.27 -0.07
CA VAL A 37 -9.91 5.53 1.09
C VAL A 37 -8.73 4.56 1.14
N ILE A 38 -8.95 3.27 0.88
CA ILE A 38 -7.87 2.30 0.78
C ILE A 38 -6.88 2.65 -0.33
N ASP A 39 -7.36 3.06 -1.51
CA ASP A 39 -6.51 3.43 -2.64
C ASP A 39 -5.68 4.68 -2.33
N LEU A 40 -6.26 5.64 -1.60
CA LEU A 40 -5.54 6.79 -1.07
C LEU A 40 -4.43 6.35 -0.10
N ILE A 41 -4.75 5.52 0.89
CA ILE A 41 -3.79 4.99 1.86
C ILE A 41 -2.67 4.22 1.15
N LEU A 42 -3.02 3.37 0.20
CA LEU A 42 -2.07 2.60 -0.60
C LEU A 42 -1.14 3.53 -1.39
N SER A 43 -1.67 4.59 -1.99
CA SER A 43 -0.90 5.61 -2.70
C SER A 43 0.09 6.32 -1.78
N LEU A 44 -0.35 6.71 -0.58
CA LEU A 44 0.51 7.31 0.44
C LEU A 44 1.64 6.35 0.86
N THR A 45 1.37 5.04 0.92
CA THR A 45 2.43 4.05 1.26
C THR A 45 3.47 3.85 0.16
N LEU A 46 3.31 4.46 -1.02
CA LEU A 46 4.33 4.40 -2.06
C LEU A 46 5.47 5.39 -1.83
N ALA A 47 5.20 6.52 -1.18
CA ALA A 47 6.18 7.55 -0.87
C ALA A 47 6.77 7.33 0.53
N LYS A 48 8.11 7.24 0.63
CA LYS A 48 8.80 6.99 1.91
C LYS A 48 8.45 8.03 2.98
N ASP A 49 8.45 9.30 2.59
CA ASP A 49 8.19 10.42 3.50
C ASP A 49 6.76 10.39 4.04
N SER A 50 5.80 9.92 3.24
CA SER A 50 4.41 9.77 3.65
C SER A 50 4.20 8.59 4.60
N GLN A 51 5.00 7.52 4.52
CA GLN A 51 4.83 6.34 5.37
C GLN A 51 5.03 6.66 6.86
N GLU A 52 6.04 7.46 7.20
CA GLU A 52 6.29 7.88 8.59
C GLU A 52 5.16 8.77 9.12
N TRP A 53 4.72 9.71 8.29
CA TRP A 53 3.61 10.60 8.60
C TRP A 53 2.30 9.83 8.82
N MET A 54 2.03 8.80 8.02
CA MET A 54 0.82 7.97 8.17
C MET A 54 0.77 7.28 9.54
N ILE A 55 1.91 6.78 10.01
CA ILE A 55 1.99 6.15 11.35
C ILE A 55 1.71 7.20 12.41
N ASP A 56 2.39 8.36 12.36
CA ASP A 56 2.23 9.44 13.35
C ASP A 56 0.80 9.97 13.43
N LYS A 57 0.07 9.92 12.32
CA LYS A 57 -1.29 10.43 12.25
C LYS A 57 -2.34 9.37 12.58
N GLY A 58 -1.98 8.12 12.83
CA GLY A 58 -2.92 7.08 13.24
C GLY A 58 -3.71 6.45 12.08
N PHE A 59 -3.12 6.38 10.89
CA PHE A 59 -3.72 5.64 9.77
C PHE A 59 -3.83 4.13 10.03
N LEU A 60 -3.07 3.58 11.00
CA LEU A 60 -3.21 2.19 11.42
C LEU A 60 -4.58 1.91 12.02
N THR A 61 -5.13 2.83 12.81
CA THR A 61 -6.49 2.75 13.34
C THR A 61 -7.52 2.71 12.21
N LEU A 62 -7.36 3.60 11.23
CA LEU A 62 -8.25 3.66 10.07
C LEU A 62 -8.23 2.35 9.26
N LEU A 63 -7.04 1.80 9.00
CA LEU A 63 -6.89 0.49 8.35
C LEU A 63 -7.59 -0.63 9.13
N ALA A 64 -7.53 -0.57 10.44
CA ALA A 64 -8.16 -1.54 11.32
C ALA A 64 -9.69 -1.45 11.26
N SER A 65 -10.25 -0.24 11.29
CA SER A 65 -11.69 0.00 11.09
C SER A 65 -12.16 -0.49 9.72
N ILE A 66 -11.37 -0.27 8.67
CA ILE A 66 -11.65 -0.77 7.32
C ILE A 66 -11.62 -2.30 7.26
N CYS A 67 -10.73 -2.95 8.01
CA CYS A 67 -10.72 -4.41 8.16
C CYS A 67 -11.95 -4.90 8.96
N ALA A 68 -12.32 -4.20 10.03
CA ALA A 68 -13.42 -4.57 10.93
C ALA A 68 -14.78 -4.63 10.23
N THR A 69 -14.94 -3.84 9.18
CA THR A 69 -16.22 -3.59 8.51
C THR A 69 -16.48 -4.51 7.32
N ASP A 70 -15.82 -5.67 7.27
CA ASP A 70 -16.01 -6.71 6.25
C ASP A 70 -17.35 -7.45 6.40
N ARG A 71 -18.45 -6.69 6.53
CA ARG A 71 -19.80 -7.17 6.85
C ARG A 71 -20.59 -7.66 5.63
N TYR A 72 -20.06 -7.52 4.42
CA TYR A 72 -20.78 -7.88 3.20
C TYR A 72 -19.99 -8.89 2.36
N ASP A 73 -20.56 -10.09 2.24
CA ASP A 73 -20.03 -11.30 1.60
C ASP A 73 -20.03 -11.25 0.05
N MET A 74 -20.11 -10.04 -0.52
CA MET A 74 -20.20 -9.81 -1.96
C MET A 74 -18.83 -9.97 -2.62
N GLU A 75 -18.26 -11.19 -2.63
CA GLU A 75 -17.04 -11.59 -3.37
C GLU A 75 -15.81 -10.68 -3.24
N GLU A 76 -15.84 -9.71 -2.32
CA GLU A 76 -14.92 -8.59 -2.30
C GLU A 76 -13.69 -8.92 -1.43
N ILE A 77 -12.83 -9.72 -2.05
CA ILE A 77 -11.42 -9.84 -1.71
C ILE A 77 -10.61 -8.50 -1.79
N PRO A 78 -11.03 -7.34 -2.37
CA PRO A 78 -10.14 -6.18 -2.51
C PRO A 78 -9.69 -5.47 -1.24
N ALA A 79 -10.61 -5.14 -0.33
CA ALA A 79 -10.28 -4.21 0.74
C ALA A 79 -9.31 -4.80 1.76
N THR A 80 -9.58 -6.02 2.24
CA THR A 80 -8.72 -6.73 3.19
C THR A 80 -7.34 -7.04 2.59
N MET A 81 -7.28 -7.38 1.30
CA MET A 81 -6.02 -7.57 0.57
C MET A 81 -5.20 -6.28 0.51
N SER A 82 -5.83 -5.17 0.16
CA SER A 82 -5.16 -3.88 0.09
C SER A 82 -4.71 -3.41 1.47
N CYS A 83 -5.50 -3.60 2.52
CA CYS A 83 -5.08 -3.36 3.90
C CYS A 83 -3.84 -4.19 4.26
N ALA A 84 -3.83 -5.49 3.96
CA ALA A 84 -2.67 -6.34 4.17
C ALA A 84 -1.44 -5.84 3.39
N THR A 85 -1.64 -5.30 2.19
CA THR A 85 -0.56 -4.74 1.36
C THR A 85 0.05 -3.50 1.97
N VAL A 86 -0.79 -2.60 2.48
CA VAL A 86 -0.36 -1.41 3.21
C VAL A 86 0.44 -1.81 4.43
N LEU A 87 -0.11 -2.71 5.26
CA LEU A 87 0.56 -3.21 6.46
C LEU A 87 1.91 -3.87 6.13
N TRP A 88 1.97 -4.63 5.03
CA TRP A 88 3.20 -5.22 4.55
C TRP A 88 4.26 -4.18 4.24
N ARG A 89 3.92 -3.17 3.43
CA ARG A 89 4.86 -2.10 3.07
C ARG A 89 5.37 -1.35 4.28
N LEU A 90 4.48 -1.04 5.22
CA LEU A 90 4.86 -0.35 6.46
C LEU A 90 5.75 -1.24 7.35
N CYS A 91 5.53 -2.55 7.38
CA CYS A 91 6.36 -3.47 8.18
C CYS A 91 7.68 -3.86 7.49
N ASP A 92 7.77 -3.82 6.17
CA ASP A 92 8.98 -4.23 5.42
C ASP A 92 10.17 -3.30 5.70
N SER A 93 9.90 -2.03 6.02
CA SER A 93 10.93 -1.09 6.47
C SER A 93 11.28 -1.30 7.95
N PRO A 94 12.55 -1.56 8.32
CA PRO A 94 12.96 -1.71 9.71
C PRO A 94 12.72 -0.47 10.58
N THR A 95 12.84 0.72 9.97
CA THR A 95 12.61 2.00 10.66
C THR A 95 11.14 2.16 11.00
N LEU A 96 10.26 1.93 10.03
CA LEU A 96 8.81 2.01 10.25
C LEU A 96 8.31 0.92 11.19
N SER A 97 8.78 -0.32 11.03
CA SER A 97 8.49 -1.42 11.97
C SER A 97 8.82 -1.06 13.41
N ARG A 98 9.93 -0.34 13.65
CA ARG A 98 10.28 0.12 15.00
C ARG A 98 9.30 1.18 15.49
N LYS A 99 9.00 2.17 14.65
CA LYS A 99 8.05 3.24 14.95
C LYS A 99 6.66 2.70 15.30
N ILE A 100 6.18 1.72 14.54
CA ILE A 100 4.90 1.04 14.78
C ILE A 100 4.91 0.30 16.12
N LYS A 101 6.03 -0.30 16.54
CA LYS A 101 6.16 -0.94 17.86
C LYS A 101 6.16 0.09 18.99
N GLU A 102 6.89 1.18 18.80
CA GLU A 102 7.00 2.27 19.78
C GLU A 102 5.64 2.93 20.01
N ALA A 103 4.82 3.05 18.96
CA ALA A 103 3.44 3.49 19.07
C ALA A 103 2.54 2.51 19.86
N GLY A 104 2.95 1.25 20.04
CA GLY A 104 2.13 0.20 20.68
C GLY A 104 0.87 -0.17 19.87
N GLU A 105 0.74 0.38 18.67
CA GLU A 105 -0.48 0.38 17.87
C GLU A 105 -0.73 -0.98 17.25
N LEU A 106 0.28 -1.68 16.72
CA LEU A 106 -0.01 -2.87 15.91
C LEU A 106 -0.66 -4.01 16.69
N SER A 107 -0.16 -4.32 17.90
CA SER A 107 -0.74 -5.37 18.72
C SER A 107 -2.10 -4.96 19.28
N SER A 108 -2.25 -3.73 19.75
CA SER A 108 -3.53 -3.30 20.32
C SER A 108 -4.63 -3.10 19.26
N ILE A 109 -4.26 -2.57 18.09
CA ILE A 109 -5.20 -2.19 17.03
C ILE A 109 -5.47 -3.34 16.06
N LEU A 110 -4.44 -4.09 15.62
CA LEU A 110 -4.61 -5.05 14.52
C LEU A 110 -4.79 -6.50 14.99
N GLU A 111 -4.38 -6.85 16.20
CA GLU A 111 -4.55 -8.21 16.75
C GLU A 111 -6.01 -8.70 16.79
N PRO A 112 -7.00 -7.86 17.12
CA PRO A 112 -8.41 -8.27 17.03
C PRO A 112 -8.81 -8.76 15.63
N TYR A 113 -8.15 -8.27 14.59
CA TYR A 113 -8.42 -8.59 13.19
C TYR A 113 -7.54 -9.71 12.62
N SER A 114 -6.63 -10.27 13.42
CA SER A 114 -5.72 -11.35 13.03
C SER A 114 -6.42 -12.56 12.41
N ARG A 115 -7.54 -12.99 13.01
CA ARG A 115 -8.35 -14.11 12.51
C ARG A 115 -8.99 -13.81 11.16
N LEU A 116 -9.48 -12.59 10.96
CA LEU A 116 -10.07 -12.14 9.70
C LEU A 116 -9.01 -12.06 8.60
N LEU A 117 -7.85 -11.48 8.90
CA LEU A 117 -6.72 -11.44 7.99
C LEU A 117 -6.30 -12.85 7.59
N ASN A 118 -6.18 -13.78 8.54
CA ASN A 118 -5.79 -15.16 8.26
C ASN A 118 -6.87 -15.98 7.52
N SER A 119 -8.16 -15.66 7.69
CA SER A 119 -9.24 -16.36 6.98
C SER A 119 -9.28 -15.98 5.49
N LYS A 120 -9.00 -14.71 5.17
CA LYS A 120 -8.92 -14.21 3.79
C LYS A 120 -7.56 -14.45 3.15
N LEU A 121 -6.50 -14.40 3.95
CA LEU A 121 -5.10 -14.51 3.53
C LEU A 121 -4.34 -15.44 4.47
N ARG A 122 -4.30 -16.72 4.13
CA ARG A 122 -3.70 -17.74 5.00
C ARG A 122 -2.25 -17.40 5.38
N GLY A 123 -2.03 -17.26 6.68
CA GLY A 123 -0.72 -17.06 7.29
C GLY A 123 -0.18 -15.62 7.18
N VAL A 124 -0.95 -14.67 6.64
CA VAL A 124 -0.49 -13.28 6.49
C VAL A 124 -0.16 -12.65 7.84
N TRP A 125 -0.99 -12.93 8.85
CA TRP A 125 -0.78 -12.41 10.19
C TRP A 125 0.49 -12.96 10.82
N ASP A 126 0.76 -14.25 10.62
CA ASP A 126 1.99 -14.88 11.12
C ASP A 126 3.22 -14.22 10.48
N VAL A 127 3.12 -13.86 9.20
CA VAL A 127 4.20 -13.11 8.52
C VAL A 127 4.38 -11.73 9.15
N PHE A 128 3.30 -10.98 9.41
CA PHE A 128 3.39 -9.68 10.08
C PHE A 128 4.01 -9.80 11.46
N GLN A 129 3.51 -10.71 12.29
CA GLN A 129 4.06 -10.91 13.63
C GLN A 129 5.53 -11.28 13.58
N GLU A 130 5.94 -12.15 12.66
CA GLU A 130 7.34 -12.55 12.50
C GLU A 130 8.21 -11.37 12.02
N THR A 131 7.76 -10.60 11.01
CA THR A 131 8.44 -9.38 10.56
C THR A 131 8.62 -8.41 11.73
N MET A 132 7.60 -8.27 12.58
CA MET A 132 7.65 -7.43 13.77
C MET A 132 8.50 -8.02 14.89
N ARG A 133 8.61 -9.34 15.07
CA ARG A 133 9.50 -9.91 16.10
C ARG A 133 10.97 -9.77 15.74
N ARG A 134 11.30 -9.56 14.47
CA ARG A 134 12.70 -9.53 14.02
C ARG A 134 13.48 -8.34 14.57
N ARG A 135 14.71 -8.67 14.96
CA ARG A 135 15.81 -7.71 15.08
C ARG A 135 16.32 -7.39 13.67
N SER A 136 16.56 -6.11 13.39
CA SER A 136 17.01 -5.62 12.09
C SER A 136 18.19 -6.46 11.54
N GLY A 137 18.11 -6.90 10.28
CA GLY A 137 19.23 -7.51 9.55
C GLY A 137 19.12 -9.01 9.22
N LYS A 138 18.01 -9.70 9.54
CA LYS A 138 17.77 -11.08 9.08
C LYS A 138 16.60 -11.15 8.10
N ALA A 139 16.88 -11.69 6.91
CA ALA A 139 15.88 -11.91 5.85
C ALA A 139 14.80 -12.91 6.27
N SER A 140 13.59 -12.73 5.73
CA SER A 140 12.45 -13.59 6.04
C SER A 140 12.55 -14.97 5.45
N LYS A 141 12.43 -16.01 6.29
CA LYS A 141 12.16 -17.37 5.82
C LYS A 141 10.67 -17.66 5.63
N VAL A 142 9.79 -16.71 5.93
CA VAL A 142 8.35 -16.95 5.78
C VAL A 142 8.04 -17.13 4.30
N LYS A 143 7.33 -18.22 3.99
CA LYS A 143 7.10 -18.68 2.62
C LYS A 143 6.53 -17.54 1.76
N ALA A 144 7.27 -17.19 0.72
CA ALA A 144 6.95 -16.13 -0.24
C ALA A 144 5.61 -16.31 -0.99
N ALA A 145 4.90 -17.43 -0.81
CA ALA A 145 3.66 -17.73 -1.52
C ALA A 145 2.56 -16.70 -1.22
N SER A 146 2.24 -16.44 0.05
CA SER A 146 1.21 -15.47 0.42
C SER A 146 1.60 -14.04 0.02
N VAL A 147 2.89 -13.70 0.15
CA VAL A 147 3.43 -12.40 -0.26
C VAL A 147 3.35 -12.21 -1.78
N ARG A 148 3.66 -13.26 -2.56
CA ARG A 148 3.56 -13.24 -4.02
C ARG A 148 2.11 -13.09 -4.49
N GLU A 149 1.15 -13.70 -3.81
CA GLU A 149 -0.28 -13.56 -4.12
C GLU A 149 -0.76 -12.13 -3.87
N ILE A 150 -0.36 -11.54 -2.73
CA ILE A 150 -0.59 -10.13 -2.43
C ILE A 150 0.01 -9.26 -3.55
N TRP A 151 1.27 -9.46 -3.92
CA TRP A 151 1.89 -8.68 -4.99
C TRP A 151 1.23 -8.86 -6.34
N LYS A 152 0.85 -10.08 -6.72
CA LYS A 152 0.18 -10.38 -7.99
C LYS A 152 -1.19 -9.69 -8.05
N TYR A 153 -1.94 -9.72 -6.94
CA TYR A 153 -3.22 -9.03 -6.80
C TYR A 153 -3.05 -7.51 -6.96
N ASN A 154 -2.08 -6.91 -6.27
CA ASN A 154 -1.92 -5.47 -6.35
C ASN A 154 -1.31 -5.02 -7.67
N ALA A 155 -0.41 -5.79 -8.28
CA ALA A 155 0.19 -5.43 -9.56
C ALA A 155 -0.85 -5.25 -10.69
N SER A 156 -2.01 -5.90 -10.59
CA SER A 156 -3.13 -5.67 -11.52
C SER A 156 -4.04 -4.52 -11.10
N LYS A 157 -4.01 -4.08 -9.84
CA LYS A 157 -4.81 -2.97 -9.29
C LYS A 157 -4.07 -1.63 -9.27
N PHE A 158 -2.75 -1.65 -9.26
CA PHE A 158 -1.90 -0.47 -9.51
C PHE A 158 -2.02 0.08 -10.95
N ILE A 159 -2.93 -0.45 -11.78
CA ILE A 159 -3.31 0.16 -13.06
C ILE A 159 -4.02 1.49 -12.75
N GLY A 160 -3.26 2.57 -12.74
CA GLY A 160 -3.77 3.93 -12.50
C GLY A 160 -3.03 4.70 -11.41
N ILE A 161 -2.30 4.01 -10.51
CA ILE A 161 -1.34 4.72 -9.67
C ILE A 161 -0.15 5.05 -10.56
N ALA A 162 0.13 6.35 -10.71
CA ALA A 162 1.20 6.84 -11.55
C ALA A 162 2.52 6.21 -11.12
N ALA A 163 2.91 5.16 -11.85
CA ALA A 163 4.27 4.69 -11.79
C ALA A 163 5.11 5.84 -12.34
N VAL A 164 5.95 6.42 -11.49
CA VAL A 164 6.97 7.36 -11.91
C VAL A 164 8.23 6.58 -12.28
N CYS A 165 9.09 7.17 -13.10
CA CYS A 165 10.39 6.58 -13.32
C CYS A 165 11.15 6.50 -11.98
N SER A 166 11.70 5.33 -11.66
CA SER A 166 12.44 5.09 -10.43
C SER A 166 13.81 5.78 -10.38
N TRP A 167 14.25 6.43 -11.46
CA TRP A 167 15.48 7.21 -11.45
C TRP A 167 15.19 8.61 -10.91
N GLU A 168 15.83 8.99 -9.80
CA GLU A 168 15.62 10.26 -9.10
C GLU A 168 15.88 11.51 -9.97
N GLY A 169 16.72 11.39 -11.01
CA GLY A 169 16.97 12.48 -11.97
C GLY A 169 15.96 12.59 -13.12
N CYS A 170 14.92 11.75 -13.14
CA CYS A 170 13.97 11.72 -14.25
C CYS A 170 12.97 12.87 -14.18
N SER A 171 13.08 13.85 -15.09
CA SER A 171 12.07 14.90 -15.28
C SER A 171 10.85 14.45 -16.08
N GLU A 172 10.94 13.34 -16.84
CA GLU A 172 9.81 12.81 -17.65
C GLU A 172 8.70 12.15 -16.82
N GLY A 173 8.88 11.99 -15.50
CA GLY A 173 8.05 11.13 -14.65
C GLY A 173 6.77 11.77 -14.09
N LEU A 174 6.63 13.10 -14.16
CA LEU A 174 5.52 13.80 -13.49
C LEU A 174 4.22 13.83 -14.31
N ASP A 175 4.29 13.69 -15.64
CA ASP A 175 3.16 14.01 -16.53
C ASP A 175 2.11 12.91 -16.64
N LEU A 176 2.39 11.71 -16.13
CA LEU A 176 1.47 10.56 -16.23
C LEU A 176 0.36 10.59 -15.18
N SER A 177 0.56 11.29 -14.06
CA SER A 177 -0.43 11.34 -12.99
C SER A 177 -1.56 12.31 -13.28
N LEU A 178 -1.30 13.40 -14.01
CA LEU A 178 -2.32 14.41 -14.31
C LEU A 178 -3.34 13.94 -15.36
N ALA A 179 -2.90 13.15 -16.36
CA ALA A 179 -3.80 12.58 -17.36
C ALA A 179 -4.79 11.55 -16.75
N ALA A 180 -4.43 10.90 -15.64
CA ALA A 180 -5.28 9.90 -14.98
C ALA A 180 -6.43 10.53 -14.17
N PHE A 181 -6.32 11.80 -13.76
CA PHE A 181 -7.32 12.50 -12.93
C PHE A 181 -8.26 13.44 -13.70
N GLY A 182 -8.19 13.50 -15.04
CA GLY A 182 -9.10 14.36 -15.79
C GLY A 182 -9.10 14.20 -17.32
N LEU A 183 -10.06 13.41 -17.81
CA LEU A 183 -10.91 13.71 -18.99
C LEU A 183 -10.34 13.57 -20.42
N ASP A 184 -9.32 12.76 -20.68
CA ASP A 184 -9.04 12.36 -22.08
C ASP A 184 -8.54 10.92 -22.23
N LEU A 185 -9.41 10.04 -22.74
CA LEU A 185 -9.11 8.66 -23.11
C LEU A 185 -8.08 8.58 -24.26
N GLU A 186 -7.94 9.62 -25.09
CA GLU A 186 -6.90 9.69 -26.13
C GLU A 186 -5.52 9.99 -25.51
N GLY A 187 -5.46 10.81 -24.46
CA GLY A 187 -4.24 11.06 -23.68
C GLY A 187 -3.67 9.79 -23.03
N LEU A 188 -4.54 8.91 -22.53
CA LEU A 188 -4.14 7.61 -21.98
C LEU A 188 -3.43 6.70 -23.01
N LYS A 189 -3.77 6.78 -24.30
CA LYS A 189 -3.11 5.99 -25.37
C LYS A 189 -1.66 6.43 -25.63
N LYS A 190 -1.30 7.68 -25.28
CA LYS A 190 0.06 8.23 -25.45
C LYS A 190 0.94 8.05 -24.22
N ILE A 191 0.42 7.48 -23.13
CA ILE A 191 1.23 7.14 -21.97
C ILE A 191 2.31 6.14 -22.41
N LYS A 192 3.57 6.62 -22.47
CA LYS A 192 4.72 5.75 -22.68
C LYS A 192 4.68 4.71 -21.56
N LYS A 193 4.41 3.45 -21.94
CA LYS A 193 4.46 2.32 -21.01
C LYS A 193 5.85 2.31 -20.37
N LEU A 194 5.90 2.51 -19.05
CA LEU A 194 7.15 2.35 -18.33
C LEU A 194 7.61 0.90 -18.43
N SER A 195 8.87 0.73 -18.82
CA SER A 195 9.53 -0.56 -18.79
C SER A 195 9.81 -0.96 -17.34
N ARG A 196 9.51 -2.21 -16.99
CA ARG A 196 9.81 -2.74 -15.66
C ARG A 196 11.19 -3.36 -15.65
N CYS A 197 11.87 -3.30 -14.49
CA CYS A 197 13.06 -4.10 -14.27
C CYS A 197 12.71 -5.58 -14.51
N GLY A 198 13.34 -6.21 -15.51
CA GLY A 198 13.03 -7.60 -15.88
C GLY A 198 13.33 -8.64 -14.79
N ARG A 199 14.04 -8.23 -13.74
CA ARG A 199 14.42 -9.10 -12.63
C ARG A 199 13.46 -8.98 -11.44
N CYS A 200 13.38 -7.81 -10.81
CA CYS A 200 12.54 -7.63 -9.62
C CYS A 200 11.10 -7.23 -9.96
N GLY A 201 10.84 -6.66 -11.14
CA GLY A 201 9.54 -6.10 -11.50
C GLY A 201 9.11 -4.86 -10.71
N MET A 202 9.91 -4.42 -9.72
CA MET A 202 9.57 -3.37 -8.76
C MET A 202 9.92 -1.97 -9.23
N ALA A 203 10.98 -1.82 -10.03
CA ALA A 203 11.39 -0.52 -10.57
C ALA A 203 10.85 -0.30 -11.98
N TYR A 204 10.45 0.94 -12.26
CA TYR A 204 9.82 1.36 -13.50
C TYR A 204 10.68 2.44 -14.18
N TYR A 205 10.82 2.38 -15.50
CA TYR A 205 11.68 3.28 -16.26
C TYR A 205 11.03 3.73 -17.55
N CYS A 206 11.07 5.04 -17.82
CA CYS A 206 10.58 5.58 -19.09
C CYS A 206 11.53 5.25 -20.26
N SER A 207 12.79 4.90 -19.97
CA SER A 207 13.79 4.51 -20.96
C SER A 207 14.80 3.49 -20.40
N LYS A 208 15.48 2.77 -21.31
CA LYS A 208 16.60 1.89 -20.93
C LYS A 208 17.77 2.67 -20.32
N ASP A 209 17.93 3.95 -20.65
CA ASP A 209 19.04 4.75 -20.13
C ASP A 209 18.80 5.14 -18.67
N HIS A 210 17.56 5.48 -18.28
CA HIS A 210 17.21 5.66 -16.87
C HIS A 210 17.38 4.37 -16.07
N GLN A 211 17.08 3.22 -16.68
CA GLN A 211 17.38 1.94 -16.05
C GLN A 211 18.88 1.76 -15.80
N LYS A 212 19.76 2.08 -16.76
CA LYS A 212 21.21 2.00 -16.58
C LYS A 212 21.72 2.97 -15.51
N LEU A 213 21.21 4.20 -15.50
CA LEU A 213 21.58 5.22 -14.52
C LEU A 213 21.17 4.81 -13.11
N HIS A 214 19.93 4.34 -12.94
CA HIS A 214 19.44 3.83 -11.66
C HIS A 214 20.08 2.50 -11.27
N TRP A 215 20.58 1.69 -12.22
CA TRP A 215 21.12 0.35 -11.93
C TRP A 215 22.24 0.37 -10.88
N VAL A 216 23.05 1.43 -10.85
CA VAL A 216 24.17 1.56 -9.89
C VAL A 216 23.69 1.47 -8.45
N THR A 217 22.56 2.12 -8.13
CA THR A 217 21.93 2.09 -6.80
C THR A 217 20.94 0.93 -6.67
N HIS A 218 20.09 0.73 -7.68
CA HIS A 218 19.03 -0.28 -7.69
C HIS A 218 19.55 -1.71 -7.56
N LYS A 219 20.74 -2.03 -8.08
CA LYS A 219 21.23 -3.41 -8.09
C LYS A 219 21.21 -4.02 -6.70
N LYS A 220 21.61 -3.30 -5.65
CA LYS A 220 21.62 -3.81 -4.27
C LYS A 220 20.24 -4.34 -3.86
N ASP A 221 19.21 -3.51 -4.02
CA ASP A 221 17.83 -3.86 -3.69
C ASP A 221 17.22 -4.89 -4.66
N CYS A 222 17.68 -4.89 -5.92
CA CYS A 222 17.18 -5.79 -6.96
C CYS A 222 17.58 -7.25 -6.73
N PHE A 223 18.79 -7.49 -6.22
CA PHE A 223 19.26 -8.85 -5.92
C PHE A 223 18.52 -9.41 -4.70
N ASP A 224 18.32 -8.59 -3.66
CA ASP A 224 17.63 -8.99 -2.43
C ASP A 224 16.17 -9.36 -2.67
N ALA A 225 15.49 -8.68 -3.61
CA ALA A 225 14.13 -9.01 -4.02
C ALA A 225 14.00 -10.40 -4.71
N THR A 226 15.11 -10.98 -5.18
CA THR A 226 15.13 -12.26 -5.91
C THR A 226 15.90 -13.38 -5.21
N ALA A 227 16.49 -13.12 -4.03
CA ALA A 227 17.27 -14.10 -3.28
C ALA A 227 16.41 -15.15 -2.53
N ASN A 228 15.17 -15.37 -2.97
CA ASN A 228 14.22 -16.35 -2.43
C ASN A 228 13.71 -17.28 -3.54
#